data_AF-A0A9B7CZD4-F1
#
_entry.id   AF-A0A9B7CZD4-F1
#
_cell.length_a   1.000
_cell.length_b   1.000
_cell.length_c   1.000
_cell.angle_alpha   90.00
_cell.angle_beta   90.00
_cell.angle_gamma   90.00
#
_symmetry.space_group_name_H-M   'P 1'
#
loop_
_entity.id
_entity.type
_entity.pdbx_description
1 polymer ?
#
loop_
_entity_poly.entity_id
_entity_poly.type
_entity_poly.pdbx_seq_one_letter_code
_entity_poly.pdbx_strand_id
1 'polypeptide(L)'
;MGRNGTGPVIRMSSTGTHAAGGVECCYCRCCTCIHVEFLKTLPGLLKLGETIISGLIQSLLINYGLRYSTTIGSAFEGALTTSSACFLTSAVLLACYIVSEKSYRLIRSSLFELMFNALASFLYLSSASYLAFSTKLFLLPEYYIRPGFDVYPAMSAAYIMSGFVGILHGADAYFSYTHYKSGR
;
A
#
# COMPACT_ATOMS: atom_id res chain seq x y z
N MET A 1 57.72 12.97 -20.27
CA MET A 1 56.50 13.81 -20.20
C MET A 1 55.30 12.89 -20.08
N GLY A 2 54.64 12.91 -18.92
CA GLY A 2 53.73 11.84 -18.46
C GLY A 2 52.33 11.84 -19.10
N ARG A 3 51.85 10.62 -19.37
CA ARG A 3 50.46 10.31 -19.76
C ARG A 3 49.60 10.33 -18.49
N ASN A 4 48.72 11.32 -18.32
CA ASN A 4 47.73 11.31 -17.25
C ASN A 4 46.50 10.52 -17.68
N GLY A 5 46.31 9.38 -17.01
CA GLY A 5 45.21 8.45 -17.21
C GLY A 5 43.86 9.06 -16.85
N THR A 6 42.96 9.05 -17.82
CA THR A 6 41.51 9.21 -17.63
C THR A 6 40.95 7.94 -17.00
N GLY A 7 41.12 7.79 -15.69
CA GLY A 7 40.33 6.83 -14.91
C GLY A 7 38.88 7.29 -14.77
N PRO A 8 37.91 6.38 -14.58
CA PRO A 8 36.53 6.75 -14.34
C PRO A 8 36.43 7.58 -13.04
N VAL A 9 35.80 8.75 -13.13
CA VAL A 9 35.50 9.59 -11.97
C VAL A 9 34.39 8.90 -11.18
N ILE A 10 34.78 8.13 -10.17
CA ILE A 10 33.85 7.61 -9.17
C ILE A 10 33.43 8.81 -8.31
N ARG A 11 32.30 9.43 -8.64
CA ARG A 11 31.61 10.35 -7.74
C ARG A 11 31.10 9.54 -6.55
N MET A 12 31.93 9.38 -5.53
CA MET A 12 31.41 9.02 -4.21
C MET A 12 30.51 10.16 -3.75
N SER A 13 29.21 9.88 -3.64
CA SER A 13 28.25 10.79 -3.00
C SER A 13 28.82 11.18 -1.64
N SER A 14 29.14 12.46 -1.47
CA SER A 14 29.64 13.02 -0.22
C SER A 14 28.76 12.54 0.93
N THR A 15 29.37 11.93 1.93
CA THR A 15 28.81 11.65 3.25
C THR A 15 28.56 13.00 3.95
N GLY A 16 27.56 13.74 3.48
CA GLY A 16 27.15 15.03 4.00
C GLY A 16 26.01 14.84 4.98
N THR A 17 26.32 14.98 6.27
CA THR A 17 25.42 15.47 7.32
C THR A 17 24.08 14.75 7.49
N HIS A 18 24.09 13.69 8.32
CA HIS A 18 22.93 13.26 9.10
C HIS A 18 22.52 14.37 10.09
N ALA A 19 21.81 15.39 9.62
CA ALA A 19 21.41 16.52 10.46
C ALA A 19 19.99 17.01 10.14
N ALA A 20 18.99 16.11 10.16
CA ALA A 20 17.56 16.45 10.39
C ALA A 20 16.64 15.19 10.38
N GLY A 21 16.97 14.14 11.13
CA GLY A 21 16.10 12.96 11.27
C GLY A 21 16.10 12.41 12.69
N GLY A 22 14.92 12.07 13.21
CA GLY A 22 14.72 11.42 14.52
C GLY A 22 13.58 12.01 15.37
N VAL A 23 12.93 11.16 16.16
CA VAL A 23 11.98 11.55 17.20
C VAL A 23 12.75 11.61 18.52
N GLU A 24 12.73 12.76 19.20
CA GLU A 24 13.33 12.88 20.53
C GLU A 24 12.50 12.10 21.56
N CYS A 25 13.13 11.12 22.21
CA CYS A 25 12.54 10.41 23.34
C CYS A 25 13.50 10.44 24.54
N CYS A 26 13.23 11.37 25.44
CA CYS A 26 13.82 11.54 26.78
C CYS A 26 15.36 11.69 26.87
N TYR A 27 16.17 10.65 26.60
CA TYR A 27 17.63 10.69 26.83
C TYR A 27 18.49 10.05 25.73
N CYS A 28 17.86 9.51 24.68
CA CYS A 28 18.55 8.97 23.49
C CYS A 28 17.77 9.38 22.23
N ARG A 29 18.49 9.71 21.14
CA ARG A 29 17.87 9.77 19.81
C ARG A 29 17.60 8.35 19.32
N CYS A 30 16.39 7.85 19.52
CA CYS A 30 15.94 6.65 18.83
C CYS A 30 15.64 7.01 17.36
N CYS A 31 16.12 6.16 16.46
CA CYS A 31 15.78 6.22 15.04
C CYS A 31 16.20 7.52 14.33
N THR A 32 17.50 7.86 14.39
CA THR A 32 18.14 8.93 13.59
C THR A 32 17.98 8.77 12.06
N CYS A 33 17.49 7.60 11.64
CA CYS A 33 17.18 7.26 10.25
C CYS A 33 15.74 7.62 9.83
N ILE A 34 14.87 8.07 10.76
CA ILE A 34 13.49 8.49 10.46
C ILE A 34 13.54 9.84 9.75
N HIS A 35 13.39 9.79 8.44
CA HIS A 35 13.19 10.97 7.62
C HIS A 35 11.68 11.19 7.44
N VAL A 36 11.01 11.74 8.45
CA VAL A 36 9.56 12.05 8.43
C VAL A 36 9.18 13.02 7.29
N GLU A 37 10.14 13.77 6.78
CA GLU A 37 9.99 14.62 5.60
C GLU A 37 9.61 13.81 4.35
N PHE A 38 9.99 12.52 4.31
CA PHE A 38 9.62 11.59 3.25
C PHE A 38 8.11 11.33 3.16
N LEU A 39 7.37 11.39 4.29
CA LEU A 39 5.91 11.25 4.28
C LEU A 39 5.20 12.41 3.57
N LYS A 40 5.87 13.56 3.39
CA LYS A 40 5.35 14.68 2.59
C LYS A 40 5.59 14.51 1.09
N THR A 41 6.36 13.51 0.68
CA THR A 41 6.56 13.23 -0.75
C THR A 41 5.31 12.58 -1.33
N LEU A 42 4.99 12.94 -2.58
CA LEU A 42 3.85 12.39 -3.31
C LEU A 42 3.73 10.84 -3.26
N PRO A 43 4.81 10.05 -3.47
CA PRO A 43 4.74 8.59 -3.36
C PRO A 43 4.58 8.09 -1.93
N GLY A 44 5.18 8.76 -0.94
CA GLY A 44 5.01 8.40 0.47
C GLY A 44 3.56 8.60 0.93
N LEU A 45 2.92 9.68 0.49
CA LEU A 45 1.52 9.97 0.80
C LEU A 45 0.55 9.00 0.11
N LEU A 46 0.84 8.62 -1.14
CA LEU A 46 0.06 7.59 -1.85
C LEU A 46 0.12 6.25 -1.12
N LYS A 47 1.32 5.78 -0.75
CA LYS A 47 1.52 4.53 -0.01
C LYS A 47 0.85 4.53 1.35
N LEU A 48 0.95 5.65 2.07
CA LEU A 48 0.29 5.84 3.35
C LEU A 48 -1.24 5.77 3.19
N GLY A 49 -1.78 6.42 2.16
CA GLY A 49 -3.21 6.36 1.81
C GLY A 49 -3.67 4.94 1.50
N GLU A 50 -2.94 4.21 0.65
CA GLU A 50 -3.19 2.79 0.34
C GLU A 50 -3.23 1.93 1.59
N THR A 51 -2.28 2.13 2.50
CA THR A 51 -2.15 1.35 3.73
C THR A 51 -3.29 1.65 4.71
N ILE A 52 -3.67 2.92 4.87
CA ILE A 52 -4.79 3.32 5.73
C ILE A 52 -6.12 2.77 5.19
N ILE A 53 -6.38 2.95 3.88
CA ILE A 53 -7.62 2.47 3.26
C ILE A 53 -7.69 0.94 3.31
N SER A 54 -6.58 0.24 3.02
CA SER A 54 -6.50 -1.22 3.17
C SER A 54 -6.79 -1.67 4.61
N GLY A 55 -6.27 -0.95 5.61
CA GLY A 55 -6.55 -1.24 7.02
C GLY A 55 -8.01 -1.02 7.39
N LEU A 56 -8.66 0.02 6.85
CA LEU A 56 -10.10 0.25 7.05
C LEU A 56 -10.93 -0.87 6.40
N ILE A 57 -10.62 -1.25 5.16
CA ILE A 57 -11.26 -2.38 4.47
C ILE A 57 -11.11 -3.64 5.32
N GLN A 58 -9.89 -4.00 5.72
CA GLN A 58 -9.62 -5.16 6.57
C GLN A 58 -10.44 -5.13 7.87
N SER A 59 -10.53 -3.97 8.53
CA SER A 59 -11.33 -3.79 9.75
C SER A 59 -12.82 -4.02 9.51
N LEU A 60 -13.38 -3.49 8.41
CA LEU A 60 -14.78 -3.72 8.04
C LEU A 60 -15.06 -5.19 7.75
N LEU A 61 -14.17 -5.87 7.00
CA LEU A 61 -14.31 -7.30 6.71
C LEU A 61 -14.26 -8.15 8.00
N ILE A 62 -13.36 -7.85 8.93
CA ILE A 62 -13.23 -8.61 10.18
C ILE A 62 -14.43 -8.34 11.11
N ASN A 63 -14.78 -7.07 11.35
CA ASN A 63 -15.80 -6.74 12.34
C ASN A 63 -17.23 -7.05 11.88
N TYR A 64 -17.52 -6.92 10.57
CA TYR A 64 -18.87 -7.13 10.03
C TYR A 64 -18.99 -8.39 9.17
N GLY A 65 -17.95 -8.71 8.38
CA GLY A 65 -18.02 -9.76 7.36
C GLY A 65 -17.74 -11.17 7.86
N LEU A 66 -16.86 -11.34 8.86
CA LEU A 66 -16.50 -12.67 9.40
C LEU A 66 -17.71 -13.47 9.88
N ARG A 67 -18.72 -12.80 10.45
CA ARG A 67 -19.94 -13.46 10.95
C ARG A 67 -20.81 -14.04 9.82
N TYR A 68 -20.64 -13.54 8.60
CA TYR A 68 -21.39 -13.94 7.40
C TYR A 68 -20.48 -14.60 6.34
N SER A 69 -19.28 -15.04 6.73
CA SER A 69 -18.30 -15.65 5.83
C SER A 69 -18.84 -16.90 5.13
N THR A 70 -19.66 -17.71 5.81
CA THR A 70 -20.29 -18.91 5.25
C THR A 70 -21.38 -18.59 4.23
N THR A 71 -22.04 -17.43 4.36
CA THR A 71 -23.10 -16.97 3.44
C THR A 71 -22.50 -16.30 2.20
N ILE A 72 -21.46 -15.47 2.37
CA ILE A 72 -20.77 -14.77 1.27
C ILE A 72 -19.83 -15.73 0.51
N GLY A 73 -19.29 -16.72 1.22
CA GLY A 73 -18.43 -17.76 0.68
C GLY A 73 -17.04 -17.27 0.28
N SER A 74 -16.51 -17.86 -0.79
CA SER A 74 -15.15 -17.60 -1.31
C SER A 74 -14.88 -16.13 -1.67
N ALA A 75 -15.92 -15.33 -1.94
CA ALA A 75 -15.76 -13.91 -2.22
C ALA A 75 -15.24 -13.11 -1.02
N PHE A 76 -15.69 -13.49 0.19
CA PHE A 76 -15.21 -12.89 1.42
C PHE A 76 -13.76 -13.29 1.71
N GLU A 77 -13.45 -14.58 1.63
CA GLU A 77 -12.11 -15.12 1.84
C GLU A 77 -11.08 -14.50 0.89
N GLY A 78 -11.44 -14.36 -0.39
CA GLY A 78 -10.59 -13.73 -1.41
C GLY A 78 -10.32 -12.25 -1.12
N ALA A 79 -11.35 -11.49 -0.72
CA ALA A 79 -11.21 -10.08 -0.37
C ALA A 79 -10.38 -9.89 0.91
N LEU A 80 -10.60 -10.72 1.94
CA LEU A 80 -9.86 -10.69 3.20
C LEU A 80 -8.38 -11.03 3.01
N THR A 81 -8.08 -12.06 2.21
CA THR A 81 -6.70 -12.46 1.91
C THR A 81 -6.00 -11.39 1.08
N THR A 82 -6.68 -10.82 0.08
CA THR A 82 -6.11 -9.74 -0.75
C THR A 82 -5.79 -8.52 0.10
N SER A 83 -6.74 -8.08 0.93
CA SER A 83 -6.57 -6.87 1.76
C SER A 83 -5.47 -7.05 2.81
N SER A 84 -5.40 -8.21 3.47
CA SER A 84 -4.36 -8.50 4.47
C SER A 84 -2.97 -8.59 3.86
N ALA A 85 -2.81 -9.26 2.72
CA ALA A 85 -1.53 -9.33 2.01
C ALA A 85 -1.07 -7.94 1.55
N CYS A 86 -1.97 -7.15 0.95
CA CYS A 86 -1.63 -5.81 0.47
C CYS A 86 -1.32 -4.84 1.62
N PHE A 87 -2.07 -4.92 2.73
CA PHE A 87 -1.81 -4.14 3.94
C PHE A 87 -0.44 -4.46 4.53
N LEU A 88 -0.14 -5.75 4.73
CA LEU A 88 1.13 -6.17 5.32
C LEU A 88 2.32 -5.74 4.46
N THR A 89 2.26 -5.99 3.14
CA THR A 89 3.34 -5.60 2.24
C THR A 89 3.51 -4.09 2.16
N SER A 90 2.42 -3.32 2.11
CA SER A 90 2.50 -1.85 2.08
C SER A 90 3.01 -1.27 3.39
N ALA A 91 2.63 -1.85 4.54
CA ALA A 91 3.14 -1.45 5.85
C ALA A 91 4.64 -1.75 5.99
N VAL A 92 5.10 -2.92 5.51
CA VAL A 92 6.52 -3.26 5.49
C VAL A 92 7.29 -2.30 4.57
N LEU A 93 6.80 -2.03 3.37
CA LEU A 93 7.43 -1.06 2.45
C LEU A 93 7.50 0.33 3.06
N LEU A 94 6.41 0.80 3.67
CA LEU A 94 6.36 2.08 4.37
C LEU A 94 7.37 2.13 5.53
N ALA A 95 7.45 1.07 6.33
CA ALA A 95 8.43 0.96 7.41
C ALA A 95 9.87 0.97 6.86
N CYS A 96 10.14 0.26 5.77
CA CYS A 96 11.44 0.28 5.09
C CYS A 96 11.80 1.68 4.56
N TYR A 97 10.82 2.43 4.04
CA TYR A 97 11.03 3.80 3.56
C TYR A 97 11.28 4.79 4.70
N ILE A 98 10.60 4.62 5.83
CA ILE A 98 10.81 5.44 7.02
C ILE A 98 12.20 5.19 7.62
N VAL A 99 12.72 3.96 7.55
CA VAL A 99 13.99 3.58 8.18
C VAL A 99 15.23 3.92 7.33
N SER A 100 15.13 4.04 6.00
CA SER A 100 16.32 4.26 5.16
C SER A 100 16.04 4.93 3.82
N GLU A 101 16.56 6.15 3.64
CA GLU A 101 16.50 6.92 2.39
C GLU A 101 17.26 6.24 1.23
N LYS A 102 18.36 5.54 1.52
CA LYS A 102 19.07 4.72 0.51
C LYS A 102 18.22 3.56 0.02
N SER A 103 17.42 2.95 0.91
CA SER A 103 16.51 1.87 0.54
C SER A 103 15.38 2.39 -0.34
N TYR A 104 14.87 3.59 -0.08
CA TYR A 104 13.82 4.20 -0.89
C TYR A 104 14.20 4.35 -2.37
N ARG A 105 15.38 4.90 -2.70
CA ARG A 105 15.80 5.06 -4.10
C ARG A 105 16.02 3.72 -4.82
N LEU A 106 16.49 2.69 -4.11
CA LEU A 106 16.66 1.36 -4.68
C LEU A 106 15.32 0.66 -4.90
N ILE A 107 14.41 0.73 -3.92
CA ILE A 107 13.12 0.06 -3.97
C ILE A 107 12.19 0.73 -4.98
N ARG A 108 12.17 2.07 -5.05
CA ARG A 108 11.37 2.80 -6.06
C ARG A 108 11.83 2.56 -7.49
N SER A 109 13.11 2.24 -7.67
CA SER A 109 13.65 1.80 -8.96
C SER A 109 13.50 0.28 -9.18
N SER A 110 12.96 -0.44 -8.21
CA SER A 110 12.82 -1.89 -8.28
C SER A 110 11.58 -2.28 -9.09
N LEU A 111 11.74 -3.31 -9.92
CA LEU A 111 10.63 -3.97 -10.58
C LEU A 111 9.64 -4.59 -9.57
N PHE A 112 10.09 -4.84 -8.33
CA PHE A 112 9.24 -5.38 -7.27
C PHE A 112 8.04 -4.46 -6.96
N GLU A 113 8.25 -3.16 -6.76
CA GLU A 113 7.17 -2.24 -6.40
C GLU A 113 6.16 -2.07 -7.55
N LEU A 114 6.67 -2.02 -8.79
CA LEU A 114 5.84 -2.02 -9.99
C LEU A 114 4.96 -3.28 -10.06
N MET A 115 5.58 -4.47 -9.96
CA MET A 115 4.87 -5.75 -10.07
C MET A 115 3.88 -5.95 -8.93
N PHE A 116 4.27 -5.59 -7.71
CA PHE A 116 3.41 -5.67 -6.54
C PHE A 116 2.18 -4.76 -6.67
N ASN A 117 2.37 -3.47 -6.98
CA ASN A 117 1.26 -2.54 -7.14
C ASN A 117 0.34 -2.91 -8.32
N ALA A 118 0.91 -3.40 -9.43
CA ALA A 118 0.11 -3.91 -10.55
C ALA A 118 -0.73 -5.13 -10.12
N LEU A 119 -0.12 -6.13 -9.48
CA LEU A 119 -0.84 -7.30 -8.95
C LEU A 119 -1.91 -6.90 -7.93
N ALA A 120 -1.57 -6.01 -7.00
CA ALA A 120 -2.48 -5.50 -5.98
C ALA A 120 -3.70 -4.83 -6.62
N SER A 121 -3.51 -4.01 -7.66
CA SER A 121 -4.63 -3.39 -8.38
C SER A 121 -5.57 -4.41 -9.02
N PHE A 122 -5.03 -5.43 -9.70
CA PHE A 122 -5.84 -6.50 -10.28
C PHE A 122 -6.58 -7.33 -9.22
N LEU A 123 -5.91 -7.67 -8.13
CA LEU A 123 -6.52 -8.45 -7.04
C LEU A 123 -7.59 -7.64 -6.32
N TYR A 124 -7.39 -6.34 -6.07
CA TYR A 124 -8.38 -5.47 -5.46
C TYR A 124 -9.61 -5.26 -6.36
N LEU A 125 -9.43 -5.03 -7.67
CA LEU A 125 -10.54 -4.89 -8.61
C LEU A 125 -11.32 -6.21 -8.77
N SER A 126 -10.61 -7.34 -8.83
CA SER A 126 -11.24 -8.68 -8.92
C SER A 126 -12.01 -9.02 -7.65
N SER A 127 -11.41 -8.78 -6.47
CA SER A 127 -12.11 -9.00 -5.19
C SER A 127 -13.26 -8.03 -5.00
N ALA A 128 -13.13 -6.76 -5.40
CA ALA A 128 -14.23 -5.78 -5.35
C ALA A 128 -15.43 -6.22 -6.21
N SER A 129 -15.19 -6.65 -7.46
CA SER A 129 -16.26 -7.10 -8.34
C SER A 129 -16.93 -8.38 -7.82
N TYR A 130 -16.15 -9.34 -7.32
CA TYR A 130 -16.68 -10.59 -6.80
C TYR A 130 -17.44 -10.39 -5.48
N LEU A 131 -16.93 -9.55 -4.59
CA LEU A 131 -17.61 -9.18 -3.34
C LEU A 131 -18.88 -8.36 -3.61
N ALA A 132 -18.88 -7.47 -4.62
CA ALA A 132 -20.07 -6.72 -5.02
C ALA A 132 -21.19 -7.64 -5.52
N PHE A 133 -20.85 -8.61 -6.37
CA PHE A 133 -21.80 -9.61 -6.86
C PHE A 133 -22.37 -10.47 -5.72
N SER A 134 -21.49 -11.00 -4.86
CA SER A 134 -21.90 -11.81 -3.71
C SER A 134 -22.77 -11.02 -2.72
N THR A 135 -22.41 -9.77 -2.42
CA THR A 135 -23.19 -8.89 -1.53
C THR A 135 -24.60 -8.61 -2.09
N LYS A 136 -24.73 -8.39 -3.41
CA LYS A 136 -26.03 -8.13 -4.03
C LYS A 136 -26.90 -9.38 -4.14
N LEU A 137 -26.32 -10.57 -4.28
CA LEU A 137 -27.10 -11.81 -4.33
C LEU A 137 -27.51 -12.31 -2.96
N PHE A 138 -26.61 -12.29 -1.97
CA PHE A 138 -26.84 -12.94 -0.68
C PHE A 138 -27.30 -11.97 0.41
N LEU A 139 -26.72 -10.76 0.48
CA LEU A 139 -27.01 -9.83 1.57
C LEU A 139 -28.18 -8.89 1.25
N LEU A 140 -28.44 -8.61 -0.03
CA LEU A 140 -29.60 -7.82 -0.46
C LEU A 140 -30.96 -8.42 0.01
N PRO A 141 -31.25 -9.72 -0.20
CA PRO A 141 -32.53 -10.28 0.26
C PRO A 141 -32.65 -10.26 1.79
N GLU A 142 -31.58 -10.60 2.52
CA GLU A 142 -31.56 -10.52 4.00
C GLU A 142 -31.81 -9.09 4.51
N TYR A 143 -31.29 -8.07 3.80
CA TYR A 143 -31.51 -6.66 4.13
C TYR A 143 -32.98 -6.23 4.01
N TYR A 144 -33.73 -6.75 3.03
CA TYR A 144 -35.16 -6.46 2.89
C TYR A 144 -36.03 -7.18 3.92
N ILE A 145 -35.58 -8.33 4.42
CA ILE A 145 -36.35 -9.17 5.36
C ILE A 145 -36.09 -8.76 6.81
N ARG A 146 -34.85 -8.41 7.16
CA ARG A 146 -34.47 -8.04 8.54
C ARG A 146 -34.25 -6.53 8.68
N PRO A 147 -35.11 -5.81 9.43
CA PRO A 147 -34.86 -4.40 9.72
C PRO A 147 -33.59 -4.24 10.58
N GLY A 148 -32.70 -3.31 10.20
CA GLY A 148 -31.45 -3.01 10.93
C GLY A 148 -30.23 -3.85 10.52
N PHE A 149 -30.19 -4.38 9.30
CA PHE A 149 -29.07 -5.20 8.82
C PHE A 149 -27.86 -4.35 8.36
N ASP A 150 -27.02 -3.94 9.32
CA ASP A 150 -25.85 -3.08 9.10
C ASP A 150 -24.70 -3.73 8.30
N VAL A 151 -24.76 -5.05 8.09
CA VAL A 151 -23.71 -5.79 7.35
C VAL A 151 -23.75 -5.49 5.86
N TYR A 152 -24.94 -5.29 5.28
CA TYR A 152 -25.09 -4.93 3.87
C TYR A 152 -24.38 -3.61 3.53
N PRO A 153 -24.65 -2.47 4.21
CA PRO A 153 -23.93 -1.23 3.93
C PRO A 153 -22.45 -1.31 4.27
N ALA A 154 -22.04 -2.07 5.30
CA ALA A 154 -20.63 -2.29 5.63
C ALA A 154 -19.88 -3.03 4.51
N MET A 155 -20.43 -4.14 4.00
CA MET A 155 -19.82 -4.88 2.88
C MET A 155 -19.87 -4.07 1.58
N SER A 156 -20.91 -3.24 1.40
CA SER A 156 -20.97 -2.29 0.30
C SER A 156 -19.87 -1.24 0.33
N ALA A 157 -19.61 -0.66 1.50
CA ALA A 157 -18.48 0.25 1.67
C ALA A 157 -17.15 -0.47 1.42
N ALA A 158 -17.00 -1.71 1.89
CA ALA A 158 -15.79 -2.49 1.69
C ALA A 158 -15.45 -2.70 0.21
N TYR A 159 -16.39 -3.16 -0.63
CA TYR A 159 -16.08 -3.36 -2.06
C TYR A 159 -15.86 -2.04 -2.81
N ILE A 160 -16.53 -0.95 -2.44
CA ILE A 160 -16.30 0.37 -3.06
C ILE A 160 -14.90 0.87 -2.72
N MET A 161 -14.50 0.77 -1.44
CA MET A 161 -13.15 1.14 -1.01
C MET A 161 -12.09 0.23 -1.65
N SER A 162 -12.35 -1.06 -1.79
CA SER A 162 -11.49 -2.00 -2.53
C SER A 162 -11.31 -1.58 -3.99
N GLY A 163 -12.37 -1.13 -4.66
CA GLY A 163 -12.27 -0.59 -6.02
C GLY A 163 -11.38 0.66 -6.08
N PHE A 164 -11.56 1.59 -5.13
CA PHE A 164 -10.77 2.81 -5.06
C PHE A 164 -9.29 2.55 -4.77
N VAL A 165 -8.96 1.70 -3.80
CA VAL A 165 -7.57 1.35 -3.48
C VAL A 165 -6.92 0.55 -4.61
N GLY A 166 -7.69 -0.27 -5.35
CA GLY A 166 -7.22 -0.91 -6.56
C GLY A 166 -6.77 0.08 -7.63
N ILE A 167 -7.53 1.16 -7.84
CA ILE A 167 -7.15 2.25 -8.75
C ILE A 167 -5.92 2.99 -8.23
N LEU A 168 -5.83 3.24 -6.92
CA LEU A 168 -4.65 3.88 -6.31
C LEU A 168 -3.38 3.06 -6.55
N HIS A 169 -3.41 1.75 -6.28
CA HIS A 169 -2.28 0.86 -6.58
C HIS A 169 -1.92 0.87 -8.07
N GLY A 170 -2.91 0.94 -8.97
CA GLY A 170 -2.67 1.07 -10.40
C GLY A 170 -1.99 2.39 -10.79
N ALA A 171 -2.41 3.50 -10.17
CA ALA A 171 -1.78 4.81 -10.36
C ALA A 171 -0.36 4.83 -9.80
N ASP A 172 -0.12 4.27 -8.62
CA ASP A 172 1.22 4.16 -8.01
C ASP A 172 2.16 3.29 -8.86
N ALA A 173 1.64 2.21 -9.45
CA ALA A 173 2.38 1.42 -10.44
C ALA A 173 2.76 2.26 -11.68
N TYR A 174 1.84 3.07 -12.20
CA TYR A 174 2.11 3.94 -13.35
C TYR A 174 3.15 5.03 -13.04
N PHE A 175 3.06 5.68 -11.87
CA PHE A 175 4.06 6.66 -11.44
C PHE A 175 5.43 6.01 -11.23
N SER A 176 5.47 4.80 -10.68
CA SER A 176 6.72 4.04 -10.53
C SER A 176 7.31 3.64 -11.89
N TYR A 177 6.46 3.25 -12.85
CA TYR A 177 6.87 2.92 -14.23
C TYR A 177 7.47 4.13 -14.96
N THR A 178 6.82 5.29 -14.87
CA THR A 178 7.30 6.52 -15.52
C THR A 178 8.63 6.98 -14.92
N HIS A 179 8.79 6.90 -13.60
CA HIS A 179 10.08 7.15 -12.93
C HIS A 179 11.16 6.15 -13.36
N TYR A 180 10.83 4.87 -13.47
CA TYR A 180 11.77 3.84 -13.95
C TYR A 180 12.22 4.09 -15.39
N LYS A 181 11.31 4.52 -16.27
CA LYS A 181 11.61 4.84 -17.67
C LYS A 181 12.41 6.14 -17.84
N SER A 182 12.14 7.15 -17.03
CA SER A 182 12.84 8.45 -17.08
C SER A 182 14.20 8.45 -16.37
N GLY A 183 14.47 7.47 -15.51
CA GLY A 183 15.74 7.31 -14.80
C GLY A 183 16.77 6.42 -15.53
N ARG A 184 16.44 5.90 -16.71
CA ARG A 184 17.39 5.32 -17.68
C ARG A 184 17.81 6.38 -18.68
#